data_AF-A0A1D1ULJ8-F1
#
_entry.id   AF-A0A1D1ULJ8-F1
#
_cell.length_a   1.000
_cell.length_b   1.000
_cell.length_c   1.000
_cell.angle_alpha   90.00
_cell.angle_beta   90.00
_cell.angle_gamma   90.00
#
_symmetry.space_group_name_H-M   'P 1'
#
loop_
_entity.id
_entity.type
_entity.pdbx_description
1 polymer ?
#
loop_
_entity_poly.entity_id
_entity_poly.type
_entity_poly.pdbx_seq_one_letter_code
_entity_poly.pdbx_strand_id
1 'polypeptide(L)' 'MESGRESNAIANVEDPILSPTWKRLVTFPIVYHDLWALYKQMEASLWTAEEINFKQDAQDLAQPESG' A
#
# COMPACT_ATOMS: atom_id res chain seq x y z
N MET A 1 -33.80 20.13 22.47
CA MET A 1 -33.53 18.72 22.78
C MET A 1 -33.34 18.01 21.45
N GLU A 2 -32.14 18.06 20.89
CA GLU A 2 -31.84 17.38 19.62
C GLU A 2 -31.06 16.11 19.96
N SER A 3 -31.81 15.01 19.93
CA SER A 3 -31.36 13.64 20.15
C SER A 3 -30.53 13.17 18.96
N GLY A 4 -29.50 12.37 19.22
CA GLY A 4 -28.97 11.43 18.23
C GLY A 4 -27.68 11.86 17.52
N ARG A 5 -26.59 12.05 18.25
CA ARG A 5 -25.29 11.60 17.71
C ARG A 5 -25.35 10.09 17.70
N GLU A 6 -25.63 9.50 16.55
CA GLU A 6 -25.50 8.06 16.34
C GLU A 6 -24.04 7.71 16.63
N SER A 7 -23.79 7.25 17.85
CA SER A 7 -22.59 6.53 18.20
C SER A 7 -22.60 5.28 17.33
N ASN A 8 -21.90 5.35 16.21
CA ASN A 8 -21.53 4.16 15.44
C ASN A 8 -20.52 3.39 16.29
N ALA A 9 -21.04 2.71 17.31
CA ALA A 9 -20.33 1.74 18.11
C ALA A 9 -20.10 0.56 17.18
N ILE A 10 -19.05 0.65 16.37
CA ILE A 10 -18.47 -0.50 15.70
C ILE A 10 -18.16 -1.48 16.83
N ALA A 11 -18.91 -2.57 16.86
CA ALA A 11 -18.82 -3.59 17.87
C ALA A 11 -17.34 -3.89 18.12
N ASN A 12 -16.95 -3.83 19.39
CA ASN A 12 -15.61 -4.13 19.90
C ASN A 12 -15.32 -5.64 19.75
N VAL A 13 -15.36 -6.13 18.52
CA VAL A 13 -14.71 -7.36 18.09
C VAL A 13 -13.28 -6.91 17.84
N GLU A 14 -12.40 -7.22 18.78
CA GLU A 14 -10.96 -6.97 18.67
C GLU A 14 -10.50 -7.38 17.26
N ASP A 15 -10.18 -6.40 16.42
CA ASP A 15 -9.82 -6.67 15.03
C ASP A 15 -8.53 -7.51 15.04
N PRO A 16 -8.56 -8.75 14.53
CA PRO A 16 -7.43 -9.67 14.60
C PRO A 16 -6.20 -9.14 13.86
N ILE A 17 -6.33 -8.16 12.95
CA ILE A 17 -5.18 -7.53 12.30
C ILE A 17 -4.53 -6.44 13.19
N LEU A 18 -5.30 -5.82 14.08
CA LEU A 18 -4.84 -4.77 14.97
C LEU A 18 -4.35 -5.31 16.32
N SER A 19 -4.63 -6.58 16.63
CA SER A 19 -4.12 -7.26 17.83
C SER A 19 -2.60 -7.50 17.73
N PRO A 20 -1.79 -6.99 18.68
CA PRO A 20 -0.33 -7.17 18.64
C PRO A 20 0.04 -8.65 18.80
N THR A 21 0.84 -9.17 17.88
CA THR A 21 1.30 -10.58 17.90
C THR A 21 2.81 -10.68 17.74
N TRP A 22 3.53 -11.15 18.77
CA TRP A 22 4.99 -11.37 18.70
C TRP A 22 5.40 -12.73 18.11
N LYS A 23 4.43 -13.60 17.79
CA LYS A 23 4.67 -14.97 17.29
C LYS A 23 4.78 -15.08 15.77
N ARG A 24 4.62 -13.98 15.03
CA ARG A 24 4.60 -13.95 13.55
C ARG A 24 5.84 -13.25 12.99
N LEU A 25 7.01 -13.81 13.28
CA LEU A 25 8.29 -13.37 12.70
C LEU A 25 8.54 -14.00 11.33
N VAL A 26 7.91 -15.14 11.07
CA VAL A 26 7.98 -15.87 9.80
C VAL A 26 6.64 -15.75 9.07
N THR A 27 6.71 -15.63 7.73
CA THR A 27 5.54 -15.43 6.89
C THR A 27 4.67 -16.68 6.77
N PHE A 28 5.26 -17.86 6.93
CA PHE A 28 4.57 -19.13 6.84
C PHE A 28 4.17 -19.68 8.22
N PRO A 29 2.97 -20.27 8.35
CA PRO A 29 1.93 -20.43 7.34
C PRO A 29 1.12 -19.14 7.07
N ILE A 30 0.67 -18.96 5.81
CA ILE A 30 -0.09 -17.76 5.39
C ILE A 30 -1.51 -17.82 5.95
N VAL A 31 -1.92 -16.76 6.66
CA VAL A 31 -3.27 -16.65 7.26
C VAL A 31 -4.24 -15.96 6.29
N TYR A 32 -3.83 -14.82 5.71
CA TYR A 32 -4.65 -14.01 4.81
C TYR A 32 -4.18 -14.14 3.36
N HIS A 33 -4.83 -15.02 2.60
CA HIS A 33 -4.43 -15.35 1.22
C HIS A 33 -4.66 -14.20 0.24
N ASP A 34 -5.74 -13.44 0.39
CA ASP A 34 -6.05 -12.30 -0.49
C ASP A 34 -5.04 -11.16 -0.31
N LEU A 35 -4.67 -10.86 0.94
CA LEU A 35 -3.62 -9.88 1.25
C LEU A 35 -2.26 -10.33 0.71
N TRP A 36 -1.98 -11.64 0.77
CA TRP A 36 -0.76 -12.21 0.19
C TRP A 36 -0.74 -12.10 -1.33
N ALA A 37 -1.86 -12.35 -2.00
CA ALA A 37 -1.98 -12.19 -3.44
C ALA A 37 -1.73 -10.73 -3.87
N LEU A 38 -2.30 -9.76 -3.16
CA LEU A 38 -2.06 -8.33 -3.41
C LEU A 38 -0.59 -7.96 -3.18
N TYR A 39 0.01 -8.45 -2.09
CA TYR A 39 1.44 -8.26 -1.82
C TYR A 39 2.30 -8.79 -2.98
N LYS A 40 1.99 -10.00 -3.48
CA LYS A 40 2.72 -10.61 -4.60
C LYS A 40 2.56 -9.86 -5.92
N GLN A 41 1.38 -9.28 -6.17
CA GLN A 41 1.16 -8.42 -7.34
C GLN A 41 2.03 -7.16 -7.28
N MET A 42 2.16 -6.55 -6.09
CA MET A 42 3.00 -5.36 -5.90
C MET A 42 4.48 -5.71 -5.97
N GLU A 43 4.91 -6.86 -5.41
CA GLU A 43 6.28 -7.36 -5.52
C GLU A 43 6.69 -7.57 -6.98
N ALA A 44 5.77 -8.07 -7.82
CA ALA A 44 5.99 -8.21 -9.27
C ALA A 44 6.09 -6.86 -10.01
N SER A 45 5.68 -5.76 -9.38
CA SER A 45 5.71 -4.40 -9.93
C SER A 45 6.87 -3.57 -9.38
N LEU A 46 7.82 -4.19 -8.69
CA LEU A 46 8.99 -3.51 -8.16
C LEU A 46 9.96 -3.23 -9.31
N TRP A 47 10.24 -1.94 -9.52
CA TRP A 47 11.27 -1.47 -10.45
C TRP A 47 12.36 -0.73 -9.69
N THR A 48 13.57 -0.77 -10.22
CA THR A 48 14.72 -0.05 -9.66
C THR A 48 14.93 1.26 -10.40
N ALA A 49 15.43 2.30 -9.72
CA ALA A 49 15.68 3.60 -10.35
C ALA A 49 16.68 3.53 -11.53
N GLU A 50 17.51 2.49 -11.58
CA GLU A 50 18.48 2.21 -12.64
C GLU A 50 17.82 1.64 -13.92
N GLU A 51 16.61 1.10 -13.82
CA GLU A 51 15.83 0.59 -14.97
C GLU A 51 15.15 1.72 -15.77
N ILE A 52 15.15 2.95 -15.24
CA ILE A 52 14.60 4.12 -15.94
C ILE A 52 15.73 4.95 -16.55
N ASN A 53 15.71 5.06 -17.87
CA ASN A 53 16.66 5.89 -18.62
C ASN A 53 16.10 7.31 -18.86
N PHE A 54 16.49 8.26 -18.01
CA PHE A 54 16.08 9.68 -18.08
C PHE A 54 16.83 10.52 -19.13
N LYS A 55 17.67 9.91 -19.98
CA LYS A 55 18.54 10.67 -20.90
C LYS A 55 17.75 11.48 -21.94
N GLN A 56 16.62 10.95 -22.41
CA GLN A 56 15.77 11.63 -23.39
C GLN A 56 14.95 12.74 -22.73
N ASP A 57 14.38 12.48 -21.55
CA ASP A 57 13.59 13.46 -20.80
C ASP A 57 14.40 14.73 -20.47
N ALA A 58 15.69 14.57 -20.16
CA ALA A 58 16.58 15.69 -19.89
C ALA A 58 16.77 16.63 -21.09
N GLN A 59 16.68 16.12 -22.33
CA GLN A 59 16.83 16.92 -23.55
C GLN A 59 15.54 17.67 -23.91
N ASP A 60 14.39 17.08 -23.61
CA ASP A 60 13.08 17.68 -23.86
C ASP A 60 12.78 18.78 -22.81
N LEU A 61 13.13 18.55 -21.54
CA LEU A 61 13.02 19.57 -20.47
C LEU A 61 13.92 20.80 -20.69
N ALA A 62 15.04 20.64 -21.41
CA ALA A 62 16.00 21.71 -21.69
C ALA A 62 15.63 22.55 -22.92
N GLN A 63 14.63 22.14 -23.70
CA GLN A 63 14.12 22.90 -24.84
C GLN A 63 12.83 23.60 -24.45
N PRO A 64 12.86 24.88 -24.03
CA PRO A 64 11.63 25.67 -23.99
C PRO A 64 11.10 25.74 -25.41
N GLU A 65 9.85 25.28 -25.58
CA GLU A 65 9.18 25.21 -26.87
C GLU A 65 9.40 26.48 -27.69
N SER A 66 10.15 26.34 -28.78
CA SER A 66 10.28 27.37 -29.81
C SER A 66 8.91 27.56 -30.47
N GLY A 67 8.17 28.56 -29.97
CA GLY A 67 7.07 29.21 -30.68
C GLY A 67 7.57 30.19 -31.74
#